data_AF-A0A430F6W0-F1
#
_entry.id   AF-A0A430F6W0-F1
#
_cell.length_a   1.000
_cell.length_b   1.000
_cell.length_c   1.000
_cell.angle_alpha   90.00
_cell.angle_beta   90.00
_cell.angle_gamma   90.00
#
_symmetry.space_group_name_H-M   'P 1'
#
loop_
_entity.id
_entity.type
_entity.pdbx_description
1 polymer ?
#
loop_
_entity_poly.entity_id
_entity_poly.type
_entity_poly.pdbx_seq_one_letter_code
_entity_poly.pdbx_strand_id
1 'polypeptide(L)'
;MITIERVSPQTMEREADANGIELPIEQTSVWADFQAGVEGRTPWGCLIIRDGNAIVAVVSLIDMETHGYHYLRAMHGPVWKSKPDKRLEQAVVAELVDFVRTHDKHVAFLRIDTWSDEGTYPVLSTVPYNETVVLDITGGDEEVLARMKRRGRRDVRKALRESPATCADETEIATKDFADYYAVMVETARRDGFTPAPMSDYTDMIKALGPEHCRVFGARIDGKVVAWTIVTLQGKTGVYYYASMLTSVKRQHVPDKLLYTVACALGQMGYEKLDLMGIGNDFAPSLKSLNEFKTKFADDTTTIAAGRDIPIKKLFYRSLRMLQDVRRALRPKTHGNAEKAEQREAARKAQAETQAQQTKAAAQQKPVQRRQAQPANGQQTQKRSAKPQQTAQAKADAKQPQAPTEDVKAVQADAKRQAASAQPQPTTRQAQPRTQAEDATTTQPDAKEASQADKPDVARNEDSAK
;
A
#
# COMPACT_ATOMS: atom_id res chain seq x y z
N MET A 1 28.21 -0.17 21.06
CA MET A 1 28.57 -1.18 20.04
C MET A 1 27.27 -1.81 19.60
N ILE A 2 27.06 -1.93 18.29
CA ILE A 2 25.83 -2.55 17.77
C ILE A 2 25.88 -4.06 18.04
N THR A 3 24.79 -4.61 18.55
CA THR A 3 24.59 -6.05 18.69
C THR A 3 23.25 -6.43 18.11
N ILE A 4 23.18 -7.62 17.51
CA ILE A 4 21.99 -8.17 16.87
C ILE A 4 21.67 -9.51 17.50
N GLU A 5 20.43 -9.66 17.93
CA GLU A 5 19.91 -10.89 18.52
C GLU A 5 18.74 -11.38 17.67
N ARG A 6 18.77 -12.64 17.23
CA ARG A 6 17.61 -13.29 16.61
C ARG A 6 16.68 -13.78 17.70
N VAL A 7 15.40 -13.44 17.58
CA VAL A 7 14.35 -13.77 18.54
C VAL A 7 13.10 -14.32 17.86
N SER A 8 12.17 -14.85 18.65
CA SER A 8 10.83 -15.20 18.16
C SER A 8 10.04 -13.93 17.78
N PRO A 9 9.04 -14.04 16.88
CA PRO A 9 8.14 -12.92 16.59
C PRO A 9 7.45 -12.35 17.84
N GLN A 10 6.99 -13.22 18.74
CA GLN A 10 6.32 -12.81 19.99
C GLN A 10 7.27 -12.04 20.91
N THR A 11 8.54 -12.46 20.98
CA THR A 11 9.56 -11.73 21.74
C THR A 11 9.82 -10.35 21.12
N MET A 12 9.97 -10.26 19.79
CA MET A 12 10.21 -8.99 19.11
C MET A 12 9.07 -8.01 19.32
N GLU A 13 7.81 -8.45 19.14
CA GLU A 13 6.63 -7.60 19.36
C GLU A 13 6.52 -7.10 20.79
N ARG A 14 6.76 -7.97 21.78
CA ARG A 14 6.77 -7.59 23.20
C ARG A 14 7.86 -6.57 23.51
N GLU A 15 9.07 -6.78 22.99
CA GLU A 15 10.19 -5.85 23.21
C GLU A 15 9.98 -4.52 22.49
N ALA A 16 9.35 -4.53 21.31
CA ALA A 16 8.95 -3.33 20.60
C ALA A 16 7.95 -2.50 21.41
N ASP A 17 6.87 -3.13 21.89
CA ASP A 17 5.85 -2.49 22.73
C ASP A 17 6.45 -1.94 24.03
N ALA A 18 7.24 -2.75 24.76
CA ALA A 18 7.91 -2.34 25.99
C ALA A 18 8.89 -1.17 25.81
N ASN A 19 9.32 -0.89 24.57
CA ASN A 19 10.23 0.21 24.23
C ASN A 19 9.54 1.35 23.46
N GLY A 20 8.22 1.32 23.31
CA GLY A 20 7.44 2.34 22.61
C GLY A 20 7.69 2.37 21.10
N ILE A 21 8.01 1.23 20.50
CA ILE A 21 8.23 1.08 19.05
C ILE A 21 6.91 0.60 18.42
N GLU A 22 6.18 1.50 17.77
CA GLU A 22 4.96 1.15 17.02
C GLU A 22 5.35 0.38 15.75
N LEU A 23 4.97 -0.90 15.68
CA LEU A 23 5.26 -1.74 14.52
C LEU A 23 4.26 -1.49 13.39
N PRO A 24 4.71 -1.27 12.14
CA PRO A 24 3.84 -1.42 10.99
C PRO A 24 3.44 -2.89 10.85
N ILE A 25 2.29 -3.17 10.23
CA ILE A 25 1.79 -4.54 10.10
C ILE A 25 2.82 -5.46 9.45
N GLU A 26 3.62 -4.99 8.50
CA GLU A 26 4.63 -5.80 7.82
C GLU A 26 5.79 -6.27 8.70
N GLN A 27 5.87 -5.76 9.92
CA GLN A 27 6.89 -6.12 10.91
C GLN A 27 6.29 -6.92 12.08
N THR A 28 5.10 -7.52 11.88
CA THR A 28 4.41 -8.37 12.87
C THR A 28 4.42 -9.85 12.47
N SER A 29 4.11 -10.71 13.45
CA SER A 29 3.90 -12.14 13.31
C SER A 29 2.74 -12.47 12.39
N VAL A 30 1.59 -11.79 12.51
CA VAL A 30 0.43 -12.03 11.64
C VAL A 30 0.76 -11.79 10.16
N TRP A 31 1.63 -10.81 9.88
CA TRP A 31 2.11 -10.59 8.52
C TRP A 31 3.10 -11.66 8.08
N ALA A 32 4.02 -12.07 8.95
CA ALA A 32 4.95 -13.16 8.64
C ALA A 32 4.19 -14.46 8.32
N ASP A 33 3.13 -14.78 9.06
CA ASP A 33 2.27 -15.94 8.83
C ASP A 33 1.55 -15.85 7.49
N PHE A 34 1.02 -14.67 7.13
CA PHE A 34 0.49 -14.41 5.80
C PHE A 34 1.55 -14.64 4.71
N GLN A 35 2.76 -14.09 4.88
CA GLN A 35 3.83 -14.25 3.90
C GLN A 35 4.25 -15.72 3.74
N ALA A 36 4.23 -16.52 4.81
CA ALA A 36 4.55 -17.95 4.76
C ALA A 36 3.59 -18.76 3.87
N GLY A 37 2.36 -18.27 3.67
CA GLY A 37 1.38 -18.88 2.76
C GLY A 37 1.62 -18.57 1.28
N VAL A 38 2.54 -17.67 0.94
CA VAL A 38 2.80 -17.23 -0.43
C VAL A 38 4.01 -17.96 -1.01
N GLU A 39 3.84 -18.55 -2.20
CA GLU A 39 4.90 -19.27 -2.89
C GLU A 39 6.16 -18.40 -3.06
N GLY A 40 7.33 -18.99 -2.76
CA GLY A 40 8.63 -18.31 -2.83
C GLY A 40 8.88 -17.32 -1.69
N ARG A 41 8.09 -17.35 -0.61
CA ARG A 41 8.30 -16.50 0.57
C ARG A 41 8.34 -17.35 1.84
N THR A 42 9.30 -17.08 2.70
CA THR A 42 9.45 -17.77 3.99
C THR A 42 9.87 -16.77 5.07
N PRO A 43 9.22 -16.72 6.23
CA PRO A 43 9.74 -15.96 7.37
C PRO A 43 11.16 -16.41 7.72
N TRP A 44 12.14 -15.51 7.63
CA TRP A 44 13.54 -15.81 7.89
C TRP A 44 13.90 -15.63 9.38
N GLY A 45 13.28 -14.63 10.02
CA GLY A 45 13.44 -14.39 11.45
C GLY A 45 13.21 -12.94 11.85
N CYS A 46 13.01 -12.74 13.14
CA CYS A 46 12.89 -11.44 13.78
C CYS A 46 14.18 -11.11 14.52
N LEU A 47 14.64 -9.85 14.44
CA LEU A 47 15.88 -9.39 15.04
C LEU A 47 15.63 -8.19 15.96
N ILE A 48 16.28 -8.20 17.12
CA ILE A 48 16.42 -7.04 18.00
C ILE A 48 17.81 -6.45 17.79
N ILE A 49 17.87 -5.13 17.61
CA ILE A 49 19.12 -4.40 17.35
C ILE A 49 19.35 -3.46 18.54
N ARG A 50 20.49 -3.61 19.21
CA ARG A 50 20.88 -2.78 20.36
C ARG A 50 22.14 -1.98 20.07
N ASP A 51 22.23 -0.76 20.60
CA ASP A 51 23.50 -0.07 20.79
C ASP A 51 23.86 -0.06 22.28
N GLY A 52 24.87 -0.87 22.65
CA GLY A 52 25.09 -1.22 24.05
C GLY A 52 23.89 -2.00 24.57
N ASN A 53 23.24 -1.49 25.63
CA ASN A 53 22.08 -2.16 26.24
C ASN A 53 20.73 -1.67 25.69
N ALA A 54 20.71 -0.55 24.96
CA ALA A 54 19.48 0.09 24.51
C ALA A 54 19.00 -0.50 23.17
N ILE A 55 17.73 -0.90 23.08
CA ILE A 55 17.10 -1.22 21.80
C ILE A 55 16.99 0.05 20.96
N VAL A 56 17.58 0.03 19.77
CA VAL A 56 17.53 1.14 18.81
C VAL A 56 16.61 0.84 17.63
N ALA A 57 16.46 -0.44 17.26
CA ALA A 57 15.55 -0.88 16.22
C ALA A 57 15.18 -2.35 16.38
N VAL A 58 14.11 -2.76 15.70
CA VAL A 58 13.74 -4.16 15.47
C VAL A 58 13.47 -4.39 13.99
N VAL A 59 13.59 -5.63 13.51
CA VAL A 59 13.30 -5.96 12.11
C VAL A 59 12.80 -7.39 11.94
N SER A 60 11.70 -7.55 11.22
CA SER A 60 11.22 -8.84 10.71
C SER A 60 11.63 -9.00 9.26
N LEU A 61 12.32 -10.10 8.95
CA LEU A 61 12.84 -10.40 7.62
C LEU A 61 12.10 -11.59 7.02
N ILE A 62 11.67 -11.41 5.77
CA ILE A 62 11.11 -12.46 4.92
C ILE A 62 12.15 -12.82 3.88
N ASP A 63 12.49 -14.11 3.77
CA ASP A 63 13.25 -14.64 2.64
C ASP A 63 12.36 -14.71 1.40
N MET A 64 12.89 -14.19 0.31
CA MET A 64 12.24 -14.10 -0.98
C MET A 64 13.06 -14.91 -1.99
N GLU A 65 12.49 -16.01 -2.45
CA GLU A 65 13.04 -16.81 -3.54
C GLU A 65 12.57 -16.26 -4.88
N THR A 66 13.51 -15.90 -5.76
CA THR A 66 13.17 -15.40 -7.08
C THR A 66 14.26 -15.73 -8.10
N HIS A 67 13.87 -16.19 -9.29
CA HIS A 67 14.80 -16.46 -10.40
C HIS A 67 16.04 -17.27 -9.99
N GLY A 68 15.88 -18.21 -9.05
CA GLY A 68 16.95 -19.09 -8.54
C GLY A 68 17.91 -18.47 -7.51
N TYR A 69 17.58 -17.30 -6.94
CA TYR A 69 18.35 -16.71 -5.82
C TYR A 69 17.44 -16.22 -4.70
N HIS A 70 18.03 -16.05 -3.52
CA HIS A 70 17.36 -15.60 -2.30
C HIS A 70 17.77 -14.17 -1.94
N TYR A 71 16.84 -13.37 -1.46
CA TYR A 71 17.12 -12.08 -0.83
C TYR A 71 16.20 -11.88 0.36
N LEU A 72 16.68 -11.22 1.41
CA LEU A 72 15.81 -10.91 2.55
C LEU A 72 15.15 -9.55 2.36
N ARG A 73 13.88 -9.43 2.75
CA ARG A 73 13.11 -8.19 2.69
C ARG A 73 12.52 -7.85 4.05
N ALA A 74 12.62 -6.59 4.44
CA ALA A 74 11.81 -5.99 5.51
C ALA A 74 11.10 -4.76 4.94
N MET A 75 9.78 -4.83 4.80
CA MET A 75 8.97 -3.68 4.41
C MET A 75 8.76 -2.76 5.62
N HIS A 76 8.96 -1.46 5.45
CA HIS A 76 8.89 -0.48 6.55
C HIS A 76 9.84 -0.79 7.71
N GLY A 77 10.87 -1.62 7.47
CA GLY A 77 11.86 -2.06 8.46
C GLY A 77 13.29 -1.72 8.01
N PRO A 78 14.25 -1.52 8.94
CA PRO A 78 14.12 -1.68 10.39
C PRO A 78 13.20 -0.63 11.01
N VAL A 79 12.43 -1.04 12.01
CA VAL A 79 11.55 -0.14 12.78
C VAL A 79 12.38 0.46 13.90
N TRP A 80 12.69 1.74 13.75
CA TRP A 80 13.54 2.47 14.68
C TRP A 80 12.73 2.99 15.86
N LYS A 81 13.33 2.94 17.07
CA LYS A 81 12.77 3.60 18.25
C LYS A 81 12.65 5.11 18.07
N SER A 82 13.59 5.69 17.36
CA SER A 82 13.60 7.09 16.93
C SER A 82 14.37 7.19 15.62
N LYS A 83 14.03 8.16 14.76
CA LYS A 83 14.75 8.37 13.50
C LYS A 83 16.27 8.39 13.75
N PRO A 84 17.05 7.48 13.13
CA PRO A 84 18.48 7.40 13.37
C PRO A 84 19.19 8.58 12.73
N ASP A 85 20.35 8.95 13.29
CA ASP A 85 21.32 9.70 12.52
C ASP A 85 22.02 8.78 11.50
N LYS A 86 22.73 9.41 10.55
CA LYS A 86 23.41 8.70 9.47
C LYS A 86 24.45 7.68 9.96
N ARG A 87 25.15 7.99 11.06
CA ARG A 87 26.23 7.13 11.59
C ARG A 87 25.64 5.87 12.23
N LEU A 88 24.58 6.04 13.03
CA LEU A 88 23.88 4.92 13.66
C LEU A 88 23.26 4.01 12.60
N GLU A 89 22.58 4.58 11.59
CA GLU A 89 22.00 3.80 10.50
C GLU A 89 23.06 2.98 9.77
N GLN A 90 24.19 3.59 9.40
CA GLN A 90 25.28 2.88 8.74
C GLN A 90 25.88 1.75 9.59
N ALA A 91 26.06 1.98 10.89
CA ALA A 91 26.57 0.96 11.81
C ALA A 91 25.61 -0.23 11.91
N VAL A 92 24.29 0.03 12.01
CA VAL A 92 23.26 -1.03 12.04
C VAL A 92 23.18 -1.78 10.72
N VAL A 93 23.22 -1.09 9.58
CA VAL A 93 23.19 -1.73 8.26
C VAL A 93 24.43 -2.61 8.05
N ALA A 94 25.61 -2.14 8.46
CA ALA A 94 26.83 -2.93 8.39
C ALA A 94 26.75 -4.20 9.26
N GLU A 95 26.26 -4.07 10.50
CA GLU A 95 26.09 -5.21 11.40
C GLU A 95 25.02 -6.19 10.88
N LEU A 96 23.91 -5.70 10.29
CA LEU A 96 22.90 -6.55 9.66
C LEU A 96 23.48 -7.36 8.50
N VAL A 97 24.31 -6.75 7.65
CA VAL A 97 25.00 -7.45 6.56
C VAL A 97 25.91 -8.55 7.10
N ASP A 98 26.68 -8.26 8.14
CA ASP A 98 27.61 -9.22 8.75
C ASP A 98 26.86 -10.35 9.47
N PHE A 99 25.79 -10.01 10.19
CA PHE A 99 24.89 -10.97 10.83
C PHE A 99 24.26 -11.91 9.81
N VAL A 100 23.66 -11.37 8.73
CA VAL A 100 23.02 -12.22 7.72
C VAL A 100 24.06 -13.06 6.98
N ARG A 101 25.22 -12.49 6.62
CA ARG A 101 26.29 -13.23 5.93
C ARG A 101 26.83 -14.41 6.75
N THR A 102 26.84 -14.28 8.07
CA THR A 102 27.32 -15.34 8.98
C THR A 102 26.27 -16.42 9.22
N HIS A 103 25.00 -16.06 9.24
CA HIS A 103 23.89 -16.99 9.53
C HIS A 103 23.28 -17.64 8.28
N ASP A 104 23.40 -17.00 7.11
CA ASP A 104 22.81 -17.51 5.87
C ASP A 104 23.66 -17.11 4.64
N LYS A 105 24.36 -18.11 4.09
CA LYS A 105 25.25 -17.93 2.92
C LYS A 105 24.49 -17.91 1.60
N HIS A 106 23.19 -18.19 1.57
CA HIS A 106 22.40 -18.23 0.34
C HIS A 106 21.88 -16.85 -0.06
N VAL A 107 21.63 -15.97 0.92
CA VAL A 107 21.15 -14.61 0.71
C VAL A 107 22.10 -13.79 -0.17
N ALA A 108 21.57 -13.21 -1.24
CA ALA A 108 22.30 -12.37 -2.18
C ALA A 108 22.39 -10.91 -1.72
N PHE A 109 21.32 -10.36 -1.18
CA PHE A 109 21.23 -8.98 -0.70
C PHE A 109 20.09 -8.81 0.31
N LEU A 110 20.09 -7.69 1.02
CA LEU A 110 18.98 -7.23 1.85
C LEU A 110 18.20 -6.15 1.11
N ARG A 111 16.88 -6.17 1.20
CA ARG A 111 16.00 -5.07 0.82
C ARG A 111 15.32 -4.54 2.07
N ILE A 112 15.80 -3.42 2.57
CA ILE A 112 15.29 -2.78 3.79
C ILE A 112 15.12 -1.28 3.54
N ASP A 113 14.36 -0.62 4.40
CA ASP A 113 14.09 0.80 4.30
C ASP A 113 15.16 1.61 5.03
N THR A 114 15.82 2.52 4.33
CA THR A 114 16.87 3.38 4.88
C THR A 114 16.59 4.86 4.60
N TRP A 115 17.03 5.72 5.51
CA TRP A 115 16.99 7.18 5.37
C TRP A 115 18.14 7.69 4.50
N SER A 116 19.31 7.05 4.58
CA SER A 116 20.47 7.35 3.75
C SER A 116 20.55 6.43 2.53
N ASP A 117 21.05 7.00 1.42
CA ASP A 117 21.40 6.27 0.21
C ASP A 117 22.86 5.80 0.16
N GLU A 118 23.66 6.14 1.18
CA GLU A 118 25.08 5.80 1.20
C GLU A 118 25.29 4.30 1.40
N GLY A 119 26.08 3.69 0.51
CA GLY A 119 26.37 2.26 0.56
C GLY A 119 25.22 1.35 0.12
N THR A 120 24.12 1.93 -0.38
CA THR A 120 22.90 1.20 -0.77
C THR A 120 22.51 1.54 -2.20
N TYR A 121 21.72 0.66 -2.84
CA TYR A 121 21.32 0.81 -4.24
C TYR A 121 19.80 0.96 -4.39
N PRO A 122 19.32 1.59 -5.47
CA PRO A 122 17.92 1.49 -5.86
C PRO A 122 17.50 0.02 -5.99
N VAL A 123 16.25 -0.27 -5.65
CA VAL A 123 15.71 -1.63 -5.71
C VAL A 123 15.69 -2.20 -7.13
N LEU A 124 16.07 -3.47 -7.28
CA LEU A 124 16.01 -4.20 -8.56
C LEU A 124 14.57 -4.40 -9.08
N SER A 125 13.60 -4.38 -8.19
CA SER A 125 12.18 -4.62 -8.48
C SER A 125 11.32 -3.86 -7.47
N THR A 126 10.05 -3.62 -7.79
CA THR A 126 9.10 -2.76 -7.05
C THR A 126 9.32 -1.26 -7.25
N VAL A 127 8.37 -0.44 -6.78
CA VAL A 127 8.44 1.02 -6.81
C VAL A 127 8.54 1.48 -5.34
N PRO A 128 9.72 1.89 -4.87
CA PRO A 128 9.86 2.42 -3.52
C PRO A 128 9.32 3.85 -3.46
N TYR A 129 8.99 4.32 -2.26
CA TYR A 129 8.63 5.69 -1.97
C TYR A 129 9.27 6.13 -0.66
N ASN A 130 9.50 7.44 -0.51
CA ASN A 130 10.08 8.06 0.69
C ASN A 130 9.16 9.15 1.27
N GLU A 131 7.93 9.24 0.79
CA GLU A 131 6.98 10.27 1.20
C GLU A 131 5.55 9.75 1.10
N THR A 132 4.75 10.03 2.13
CA THR A 132 3.36 9.61 2.23
C THR A 132 2.46 10.76 2.72
N VAL A 133 1.14 10.51 2.77
CA VAL A 133 0.13 11.39 3.36
C VAL A 133 -0.55 10.62 4.48
N VAL A 134 -0.45 11.12 5.71
CA VAL A 134 -1.09 10.53 6.89
C VAL A 134 -2.21 11.45 7.35
N LEU A 135 -3.42 10.92 7.46
CA LEU A 135 -4.57 11.64 8.00
C LEU A 135 -4.64 11.39 9.51
N ASP A 136 -4.85 12.46 10.27
CA ASP A 136 -5.37 12.37 11.64
C ASP A 136 -6.90 12.22 11.56
N ILE A 137 -7.37 11.02 11.92
CA ILE A 137 -8.78 10.62 11.85
C ILE A 137 -9.50 10.66 13.21
N THR A 138 -8.90 11.33 14.21
CA THR A 138 -9.48 11.49 15.56
C THR A 138 -10.52 12.61 15.62
N GLY A 139 -11.36 12.61 16.66
CA GLY A 139 -12.28 13.72 16.95
C GLY A 139 -13.58 13.76 16.13
N GLY A 140 -13.79 12.77 15.26
CA GLY A 140 -15.02 12.63 14.46
C GLY A 140 -15.05 13.48 13.19
N ASP A 141 -16.12 13.32 12.42
CA ASP A 141 -16.30 13.82 11.05
C ASP A 141 -15.87 15.26 10.81
N GLU A 142 -16.35 16.23 11.60
CA GLU A 142 -16.04 17.64 11.36
C GLU A 142 -14.57 17.98 11.67
N GLU A 143 -13.95 17.32 12.66
CA GLU A 143 -12.52 17.49 12.96
C GLU A 143 -11.65 16.92 11.84
N VAL A 144 -12.01 15.73 11.34
CA VAL A 144 -11.34 15.13 10.17
C VAL A 144 -11.43 16.05 8.95
N LEU A 145 -12.61 16.62 8.67
CA LEU A 145 -12.79 17.58 7.58
C LEU A 145 -12.02 18.89 7.79
N ALA A 146 -11.91 19.35 9.05
CA ALA A 146 -11.22 20.58 9.39
C ALA A 146 -9.72 20.50 9.11
N ARG A 147 -9.09 19.33 9.37
CA ARG A 147 -7.66 19.06 9.10
C ARG A 147 -7.33 18.81 7.62
N MET A 148 -8.33 18.69 6.75
CA MET A 148 -8.09 18.63 5.30
C MET A 148 -7.80 20.02 4.73
N LYS A 149 -6.97 20.07 3.69
CA LYS A 149 -6.83 21.27 2.85
C LYS A 149 -8.19 21.77 2.39
N ARG A 150 -8.33 23.09 2.21
CA ARG A 150 -9.57 23.72 1.70
C ARG A 150 -10.13 23.04 0.45
N ARG A 151 -9.26 22.61 -0.47
CA ARG A 151 -9.64 21.82 -1.65
C ARG A 151 -10.24 20.47 -1.25
N GLY A 152 -9.57 19.69 -0.41
CA GLY A 152 -10.03 18.37 0.01
C GLY A 152 -11.38 18.43 0.69
N ARG A 153 -11.54 19.30 1.70
CA ARG A 153 -12.83 19.51 2.38
C ARG A 153 -13.97 19.86 1.43
N ARG A 154 -13.71 20.74 0.46
CA ARG A 154 -14.71 21.11 -0.57
C ARG A 154 -15.07 19.90 -1.44
N ASP A 155 -14.06 19.18 -1.92
CA ASP A 155 -14.24 18.03 -2.82
C ASP A 155 -14.99 16.89 -2.10
N VAL A 156 -14.67 16.61 -0.83
CA VAL A 156 -15.39 15.63 0.02
C VAL A 156 -16.84 16.07 0.26
N ARG A 157 -17.08 17.31 0.69
CA ARG A 157 -18.46 17.81 0.88
C ARG A 157 -19.28 17.74 -0.41
N LYS A 158 -18.63 17.96 -1.56
CA LYS A 158 -19.26 17.78 -2.87
C LYS A 158 -19.56 16.30 -3.15
N ALA A 159 -18.60 15.42 -2.88
CA ALA A 159 -18.75 13.97 -3.05
C ALA A 159 -19.91 13.40 -2.22
N LEU A 160 -20.05 13.84 -0.97
CA LEU A 160 -21.14 13.42 -0.09
C LEU A 160 -22.53 13.81 -0.62
N ARG A 161 -22.65 14.97 -1.29
CA ARG A 161 -23.92 15.43 -1.88
C ARG A 161 -24.23 14.84 -3.25
N GLU A 162 -23.21 14.65 -4.09
CA GLU A 162 -23.40 14.41 -5.52
C GLU A 162 -23.00 13.01 -5.98
N SER A 163 -22.17 12.28 -5.22
CA SER A 163 -21.74 10.95 -5.64
C SER A 163 -22.89 9.95 -5.50
N PRO A 164 -23.26 9.23 -6.58
CA PRO A 164 -24.33 8.24 -6.54
C PRO A 164 -23.90 6.94 -5.84
N ALA A 165 -22.61 6.78 -5.52
CA ALA A 165 -22.11 5.56 -4.93
C ALA A 165 -22.52 5.42 -3.46
N THR A 166 -22.95 4.21 -3.09
CA THR A 166 -23.08 3.79 -1.69
C THR A 166 -21.74 3.20 -1.27
N CYS A 167 -21.13 3.74 -0.20
CA CYS A 167 -19.83 3.28 0.30
C CYS A 167 -20.04 2.59 1.66
N ALA A 168 -19.41 1.45 1.88
CA ALA A 168 -19.54 0.68 3.11
C ALA A 168 -18.29 -0.17 3.39
N ASP A 169 -18.12 -0.58 4.64
CA ASP A 169 -17.28 -1.74 4.98
C ASP A 169 -17.95 -2.99 4.40
N GLU A 170 -17.33 -3.57 3.38
CA GLU A 170 -17.79 -4.78 2.69
C GLU A 170 -16.86 -5.97 2.99
N THR A 171 -16.10 -5.94 4.10
CA THR A 171 -15.12 -6.99 4.46
C THR A 171 -15.73 -8.39 4.42
N GLU A 172 -16.93 -8.58 4.98
CA GLU A 172 -17.59 -9.89 4.96
C GLU A 172 -17.98 -10.35 3.55
N ILE A 173 -18.40 -9.41 2.69
CA ILE A 173 -18.80 -9.70 1.30
C ILE A 173 -17.54 -10.08 0.50
N ALA A 174 -16.50 -9.24 0.58
CA ALA A 174 -15.23 -9.42 -0.10
C ALA A 174 -14.49 -10.70 0.32
N THR A 175 -14.62 -11.10 1.59
CA THR A 175 -14.03 -12.36 2.10
C THR A 175 -14.70 -13.59 1.49
N LYS A 176 -16.01 -13.53 1.21
CA LYS A 176 -16.78 -14.61 0.60
C LYS A 176 -16.53 -14.70 -0.90
N ASP A 177 -16.58 -13.56 -1.60
CA ASP A 177 -16.33 -13.48 -3.03
C ASP A 177 -15.68 -12.13 -3.40
N PHE A 178 -14.48 -12.21 -3.98
CA PHE A 178 -13.71 -11.04 -4.40
C PHE A 178 -13.79 -10.78 -5.92
N ALA A 179 -14.57 -11.56 -6.67
CA ALA A 179 -14.58 -11.50 -8.14
C ALA A 179 -14.96 -10.11 -8.69
N ASP A 180 -15.99 -9.48 -8.15
CA ASP A 180 -16.42 -8.13 -8.57
C ASP A 180 -15.35 -7.08 -8.32
N TYR A 181 -14.66 -7.17 -7.18
CA TYR A 181 -13.56 -6.27 -6.82
C TYR A 181 -12.37 -6.49 -7.75
N TYR A 182 -12.01 -7.74 -8.01
CA TYR A 182 -10.92 -8.09 -8.89
C TYR A 182 -11.16 -7.62 -10.34
N ALA A 183 -12.41 -7.66 -10.83
CA ALA A 183 -12.75 -7.11 -12.14
C ALA A 183 -12.41 -5.61 -12.25
N VAL A 184 -12.66 -4.82 -11.19
CA VAL A 184 -12.25 -3.41 -11.11
C VAL A 184 -10.73 -3.26 -11.15
N MET A 185 -9.99 -4.16 -10.49
CA MET A 185 -8.51 -4.18 -10.51
C MET A 185 -7.97 -4.45 -11.91
N VAL A 186 -8.54 -5.43 -12.62
CA VAL A 186 -8.14 -5.75 -14.00
C VAL A 186 -8.36 -4.56 -14.93
N GLU A 187 -9.49 -3.84 -14.83
CA GLU A 187 -9.71 -2.62 -15.61
C GLU A 187 -8.69 -1.53 -15.25
N THR A 188 -8.49 -1.29 -13.95
CA THR A 188 -7.53 -0.31 -13.44
C THR A 188 -6.12 -0.60 -13.94
N ALA A 189 -5.70 -1.86 -13.91
CA ALA A 189 -4.40 -2.30 -14.37
C ALA A 189 -4.22 -2.07 -15.88
N ARG A 190 -5.24 -2.40 -16.68
CA ARG A 190 -5.26 -2.10 -18.12
C ARG A 190 -5.18 -0.60 -18.41
N ARG A 191 -5.94 0.22 -17.67
CA ARG A 191 -5.95 1.69 -17.80
C ARG A 191 -4.58 2.29 -17.48
N ASP A 192 -3.97 1.84 -16.40
CA ASP A 192 -2.76 2.44 -15.84
C ASP A 192 -1.47 1.79 -16.37
N GLY A 193 -1.59 0.69 -17.12
CA GLY A 193 -0.49 0.05 -17.84
C GLY A 193 0.37 -0.85 -16.95
N PHE A 194 -0.24 -1.54 -15.98
CA PHE A 194 0.43 -2.53 -15.14
C PHE A 194 -0.26 -3.90 -15.23
N THR A 195 0.45 -4.95 -14.82
CA THR A 195 -0.12 -6.30 -14.68
C THR A 195 -0.68 -6.44 -13.27
N PRO A 196 -1.98 -6.71 -13.09
CA PRO A 196 -2.53 -6.93 -11.76
C PRO A 196 -1.92 -8.20 -11.16
N ALA A 197 -1.74 -8.22 -9.84
CA ALA A 197 -1.42 -9.46 -9.15
C ALA A 197 -2.56 -10.47 -9.34
N PRO A 198 -2.30 -11.78 -9.23
CA PRO A 198 -3.35 -12.78 -9.20
C PRO A 198 -4.42 -12.45 -8.15
N MET A 199 -5.67 -12.83 -8.41
CA MET A 199 -6.76 -12.59 -7.45
C MET A 199 -6.47 -13.21 -6.07
N SER A 200 -5.76 -14.34 -6.05
CA SER A 200 -5.33 -15.04 -4.84
C SER A 200 -4.51 -14.14 -3.91
N ASP A 201 -3.63 -13.29 -4.44
CA ASP A 201 -2.81 -12.39 -3.62
C ASP A 201 -3.67 -11.48 -2.74
N TYR A 202 -4.84 -11.05 -3.23
CA TYR A 202 -5.79 -10.25 -2.46
C TYR A 202 -6.63 -11.10 -1.52
N THR A 203 -7.19 -12.23 -2.00
CA THR A 203 -8.06 -13.06 -1.17
C THR A 203 -7.32 -13.75 -0.04
N ASP A 204 -6.08 -14.16 -0.28
CA ASP A 204 -5.25 -14.85 0.71
C ASP A 204 -4.81 -13.86 1.78
N MET A 205 -4.49 -12.62 1.41
CA MET A 205 -4.24 -11.53 2.36
C MET A 205 -5.46 -11.23 3.23
N ILE A 206 -6.65 -11.06 2.62
CA ILE A 206 -7.90 -10.78 3.37
C ILE A 206 -8.19 -11.91 4.36
N LYS A 207 -8.04 -13.17 3.94
CA LYS A 207 -8.29 -14.34 4.78
C LYS A 207 -7.25 -14.50 5.89
N ALA A 208 -5.96 -14.38 5.56
CA ALA A 208 -4.88 -14.63 6.50
C ALA A 208 -4.81 -13.56 7.59
N LEU A 209 -5.00 -12.28 7.24
CA LEU A 209 -4.98 -11.19 8.20
C LEU A 209 -6.30 -11.09 8.99
N GLY A 210 -7.41 -11.52 8.39
CA GLY A 210 -8.73 -11.46 9.02
C GLY A 210 -9.25 -10.04 9.26
N PRO A 211 -10.50 -9.89 9.74
CA PRO A 211 -11.13 -8.59 9.93
C PRO A 211 -10.44 -7.72 11.00
N GLU A 212 -9.66 -8.31 11.90
CA GLU A 212 -8.91 -7.56 12.92
C GLU A 212 -7.77 -6.74 12.31
N HIS A 213 -7.12 -7.26 11.26
CA HIS A 213 -5.96 -6.64 10.63
C HIS A 213 -6.17 -6.20 9.18
N CYS A 214 -7.32 -6.52 8.57
CA CYS A 214 -7.60 -6.23 7.18
C CYS A 214 -9.10 -5.93 6.96
N ARG A 215 -9.40 -4.76 6.40
CA ARG A 215 -10.75 -4.33 6.03
C ARG A 215 -10.85 -4.09 4.54
N VAL A 216 -12.01 -4.39 3.95
CA VAL A 216 -12.31 -4.06 2.56
C VAL A 216 -13.48 -3.09 2.53
N PHE A 217 -13.26 -1.90 1.98
CA PHE A 217 -14.34 -0.94 1.75
C PHE A 217 -14.71 -0.92 0.28
N GLY A 218 -15.99 -1.09 -0.01
CA GLY A 218 -16.56 -1.06 -1.36
C GLY A 218 -17.35 0.22 -1.62
N ALA A 219 -17.38 0.64 -2.87
CA ALA A 219 -18.30 1.64 -3.39
C ALA A 219 -19.14 1.02 -4.50
N ARG A 220 -20.47 1.09 -4.37
CA ARG A 220 -21.42 0.51 -5.33
C ARG A 220 -22.33 1.55 -5.98
N ILE A 221 -22.58 1.38 -7.26
CA ILE A 221 -23.62 2.09 -8.02
C ILE A 221 -24.51 1.02 -8.66
N ASP A 222 -25.82 1.11 -8.45
CA ASP A 222 -26.80 0.12 -8.93
C ASP A 222 -26.41 -1.33 -8.58
N GLY A 223 -25.91 -1.54 -7.36
CA GLY A 223 -25.47 -2.84 -6.84
C GLY A 223 -24.10 -3.32 -7.33
N LYS A 224 -23.47 -2.65 -8.30
CA LYS A 224 -22.17 -3.07 -8.87
C LYS A 224 -21.01 -2.39 -8.16
N VAL A 225 -19.94 -3.14 -7.87
CA VAL A 225 -18.68 -2.56 -7.35
C VAL A 225 -18.07 -1.67 -8.42
N VAL A 226 -17.84 -0.40 -8.09
CA VAL A 226 -17.22 0.58 -9.00
C VAL A 226 -15.90 1.13 -8.49
N ALA A 227 -15.65 1.03 -7.19
CA ALA A 227 -14.36 1.30 -6.56
C ALA A 227 -14.26 0.52 -5.26
N TRP A 228 -13.04 0.28 -4.80
CA TRP A 228 -12.79 -0.36 -3.52
C TRP A 228 -11.40 -0.04 -2.99
N THR A 229 -11.20 -0.28 -1.70
CA THR A 229 -9.89 -0.28 -1.05
C THR A 229 -9.76 -1.43 -0.06
N ILE A 230 -8.56 -1.98 0.06
CA ILE A 230 -8.15 -2.82 1.20
C ILE A 230 -7.33 -1.94 2.13
N VAL A 231 -7.69 -1.94 3.41
CA VAL A 231 -7.00 -1.24 4.48
C VAL A 231 -6.42 -2.26 5.45
N THR A 232 -5.11 -2.21 5.70
CA THR A 232 -4.51 -2.99 6.78
C THR A 232 -4.53 -2.21 8.08
N LEU A 233 -4.64 -2.92 9.20
CA LEU A 233 -4.82 -2.33 10.53
C LEU A 233 -3.76 -2.88 11.48
N GLN A 234 -3.05 -1.98 12.15
CA GLN A 234 -2.08 -2.34 13.19
C GLN A 234 -1.97 -1.21 14.22
N GLY A 235 -2.03 -1.57 15.52
CA GLY A 235 -2.02 -0.59 16.60
C GLY A 235 -3.17 0.43 16.45
N LYS A 236 -2.83 1.71 16.33
CA LYS A 236 -3.78 2.82 16.12
C LYS A 236 -3.75 3.37 14.69
N THR A 237 -3.14 2.64 13.77
CA THR A 237 -2.90 3.09 12.40
C THR A 237 -3.58 2.15 11.39
N GLY A 238 -4.38 2.73 10.49
CA GLY A 238 -4.81 2.08 9.26
C GLY A 238 -3.91 2.48 8.09
N VAL A 239 -3.66 1.56 7.15
CA VAL A 239 -2.89 1.83 5.92
C VAL A 239 -3.73 1.49 4.71
N TYR A 240 -3.93 2.46 3.82
CA TYR A 240 -4.71 2.38 2.58
C TYR A 240 -3.94 1.56 1.52
N TYR A 241 -3.89 0.25 1.74
CA TYR A 241 -2.91 -0.68 1.16
C TYR A 241 -3.09 -0.94 -0.34
N TYR A 242 -4.32 -1.25 -0.74
CA TYR A 242 -4.69 -1.41 -2.14
C TYR A 242 -5.92 -0.57 -2.44
N ALA A 243 -6.01 -0.06 -3.66
CA ALA A 243 -7.20 0.62 -4.12
C ALA A 243 -7.37 0.52 -5.63
N SER A 244 -8.63 0.52 -6.04
CA SER A 244 -9.00 0.42 -7.43
C SER A 244 -10.30 1.17 -7.72
N MET A 245 -10.46 1.64 -8.95
CA MET A 245 -11.72 2.26 -9.40
C MET A 245 -11.91 2.11 -10.90
N LEU A 246 -13.17 1.96 -11.32
CA LEU A 246 -13.54 1.99 -12.73
C LEU A 246 -13.32 3.39 -13.31
N THR A 247 -12.98 3.45 -14.59
CA THR A 247 -12.77 4.71 -15.31
C THR A 247 -14.06 5.51 -15.45
N SER A 248 -15.19 4.81 -15.60
CA SER A 248 -16.53 5.38 -15.77
C SER A 248 -16.99 6.25 -14.59
N VAL A 249 -16.46 6.01 -13.39
CA VAL A 249 -16.85 6.72 -12.16
C VAL A 249 -15.86 7.80 -11.74
N LYS A 250 -14.77 8.01 -12.50
CA LYS A 250 -13.72 8.99 -12.17
C LYS A 250 -14.25 10.42 -11.98
N ARG A 251 -15.33 10.79 -12.69
CA ARG A 251 -15.96 12.12 -12.60
C ARG A 251 -17.14 12.19 -11.62
N GLN A 252 -17.45 11.10 -10.94
CA GLN A 252 -18.62 10.97 -10.05
C GLN A 252 -18.25 11.11 -8.57
N HIS A 253 -17.05 11.65 -8.27
CA HIS A 253 -16.56 11.91 -6.92
C HIS A 253 -16.48 10.66 -6.00
N VAL A 254 -16.53 9.45 -6.57
CA VAL A 254 -16.52 8.18 -5.83
C VAL A 254 -15.27 8.02 -4.96
N PRO A 255 -14.03 8.27 -5.44
CA PRO A 255 -12.83 8.08 -4.61
C PRO A 255 -12.80 8.99 -3.38
N ASP A 256 -13.32 10.22 -3.52
CA ASP A 256 -13.39 11.17 -2.41
C ASP A 256 -14.39 10.73 -1.34
N LYS A 257 -15.56 10.24 -1.77
CA LYS A 257 -16.58 9.70 -0.85
C LYS A 257 -16.09 8.42 -0.18
N LEU A 258 -15.46 7.52 -0.92
CA LEU A 258 -14.96 6.25 -0.40
C LEU A 258 -13.88 6.47 0.65
N LEU A 259 -12.84 7.28 0.36
CA LEU A 259 -11.77 7.53 1.33
C LEU A 259 -12.28 8.24 2.59
N TYR A 260 -13.20 9.19 2.46
CA TYR A 260 -13.83 9.82 3.63
C TYR A 260 -14.63 8.81 4.46
N THR A 261 -15.38 7.92 3.80
CA THR A 261 -16.14 6.85 4.48
C THR A 261 -15.20 5.93 5.26
N VAL A 262 -14.05 5.56 4.68
CA VAL A 262 -13.01 4.78 5.35
C VAL A 262 -12.49 5.52 6.59
N ALA A 263 -12.10 6.79 6.44
CA ALA A 263 -11.58 7.58 7.55
C ALA A 263 -12.56 7.67 8.73
N CYS A 264 -13.84 7.96 8.46
CA CYS A 264 -14.88 8.02 9.48
C CYS A 264 -15.12 6.65 10.15
N ALA A 265 -15.21 5.57 9.37
CA ALA A 265 -15.44 4.24 9.90
C ALA A 265 -14.29 3.79 10.82
N LEU A 266 -13.04 4.01 10.42
CA LEU A 266 -11.87 3.68 11.23
C LEU A 266 -11.78 4.55 12.49
N GLY A 267 -12.10 5.85 12.39
CA GLY A 267 -12.15 6.73 13.55
C GLY A 267 -13.20 6.27 14.57
N GLN A 268 -14.37 5.81 14.12
CA GLN A 268 -15.40 5.21 14.98
C GLN A 268 -14.96 3.88 15.63
N MET A 269 -14.09 3.12 14.96
CA MET A 269 -13.45 1.91 15.51
C MET A 269 -12.29 2.23 16.46
N GLY A 270 -11.93 3.51 16.64
CA GLY A 270 -10.89 3.95 17.57
C GLY A 270 -9.47 3.90 17.01
N TYR A 271 -9.31 3.92 15.69
CA TYR A 271 -8.03 4.21 15.02
C TYR A 271 -7.79 5.73 14.96
N GLU A 272 -6.53 6.13 14.98
CA GLU A 272 -6.13 7.53 15.08
C GLU A 272 -5.51 8.05 13.78
N LYS A 273 -4.87 7.17 13.01
CA LYS A 273 -4.16 7.52 11.77
C LYS A 273 -4.65 6.70 10.59
N LEU A 274 -4.69 7.33 9.41
CA LEU A 274 -4.85 6.65 8.13
C LEU A 274 -3.73 7.07 7.17
N ASP A 275 -2.77 6.17 6.94
CA ASP A 275 -1.67 6.36 6.00
C ASP A 275 -2.12 5.99 4.58
N LEU A 276 -2.00 6.94 3.64
CA LEU A 276 -2.39 6.73 2.25
C LEU A 276 -1.31 6.05 1.40
N MET A 277 -0.16 5.68 1.96
CA MET A 277 1.04 5.22 1.28
C MET A 277 1.62 6.22 0.27
N GLY A 278 2.69 5.80 -0.42
CA GLY A 278 3.50 6.59 -1.32
C GLY A 278 2.80 7.63 -2.19
N ILE A 279 3.34 8.85 -2.16
CA ILE A 279 3.13 9.90 -3.17
C ILE A 279 4.41 10.09 -3.99
N GLY A 280 4.30 10.79 -5.12
CA GLY A 280 5.42 11.01 -6.01
C GLY A 280 6.16 12.30 -5.76
N ASN A 281 7.48 12.21 -5.83
CA ASN A 281 8.43 13.32 -5.81
C ASN A 281 9.60 12.96 -6.75
N ASP A 282 10.77 13.56 -6.60
CA ASP A 282 11.92 13.27 -7.47
C ASP A 282 12.53 11.88 -7.23
N PHE A 283 12.34 11.31 -6.03
CA PHE A 283 12.71 9.93 -5.72
C PHE A 283 11.75 8.92 -6.36
N ALA A 284 10.44 9.18 -6.30
CA ALA A 284 9.40 8.30 -6.84
C ALA A 284 8.52 8.98 -7.93
N PRO A 285 9.09 9.37 -9.09
CA PRO A 285 8.38 10.19 -10.08
C PRO A 285 7.16 9.50 -10.68
N SER A 286 7.15 8.16 -10.77
CA SER A 286 6.00 7.38 -11.25
C SER A 286 4.74 7.54 -10.41
N LEU A 287 4.88 7.93 -9.13
CA LEU A 287 3.77 8.12 -8.20
C LEU A 287 3.18 9.53 -8.26
N LYS A 288 3.74 10.48 -9.05
CA LYS A 288 3.28 11.89 -9.11
C LYS A 288 1.80 12.02 -9.48
N SER A 289 1.27 11.06 -10.25
CA SER A 289 -0.15 11.03 -10.63
C SER A 289 -1.11 10.83 -9.43
N LEU A 290 -0.62 10.30 -8.31
CA LEU A 290 -1.41 10.08 -7.09
C LEU A 290 -1.53 11.34 -6.24
N ASN A 291 -0.64 12.32 -6.41
CA ASN A 291 -0.54 13.50 -5.55
C ASN A 291 -1.82 14.34 -5.58
N GLU A 292 -2.41 14.52 -6.77
CA GLU A 292 -3.62 15.34 -6.92
C GLU A 292 -4.78 14.83 -6.05
N PHE A 293 -4.87 13.51 -5.92
CA PHE A 293 -5.84 12.85 -5.07
C PHE A 293 -5.40 12.87 -3.60
N LYS A 294 -4.25 12.29 -3.25
CA LYS A 294 -3.88 12.03 -1.85
C LYS A 294 -3.59 13.31 -1.04
N THR A 295 -2.86 14.26 -1.62
CA THR A 295 -2.32 15.41 -0.85
C THR A 295 -3.38 16.43 -0.40
N LYS A 296 -4.63 16.29 -0.84
CA LYS A 296 -5.72 17.20 -0.42
C LYS A 296 -6.37 16.80 0.91
N PHE A 297 -6.13 15.59 1.38
CA PHE A 297 -6.75 15.05 2.59
C PHE A 297 -6.00 15.38 3.88
N ALA A 298 -4.78 15.90 3.79
CA ALA A 298 -4.02 16.43 4.92
C ALA A 298 -3.30 17.71 4.49
N ASP A 299 -2.99 18.57 5.47
CA ASP A 299 -2.24 19.80 5.22
C ASP A 299 -0.78 19.50 4.81
N ASP A 300 -0.13 18.59 5.52
CA ASP A 300 1.27 18.22 5.29
C ASP A 300 1.46 16.79 4.77
N THR A 301 2.66 16.50 4.30
CA THR A 301 3.14 15.18 3.91
C THR A 301 4.15 14.67 4.95
N THR A 302 4.40 13.36 4.96
CA THR A 302 5.32 12.72 5.90
C THR A 302 6.44 12.04 5.13
N THR A 303 7.69 12.45 5.39
CA THR A 303 8.87 11.76 4.87
C THR A 303 9.12 10.49 5.67
N ILE A 304 9.45 9.41 4.96
CA ILE A 304 9.78 8.11 5.55
C ILE A 304 11.08 7.56 4.94
N ALA A 305 11.68 6.55 5.59
CA ALA A 305 12.73 5.74 4.99
C ALA A 305 12.18 5.00 3.76
N ALA A 306 13.04 4.76 2.77
CA ALA A 306 12.62 4.10 1.53
C ALA A 306 13.36 2.79 1.32
N GLY A 307 12.68 1.84 0.69
CA GLY A 307 13.27 0.54 0.33
C GLY A 307 14.49 0.69 -0.57
N ARG A 308 15.60 0.09 -0.14
CA ARG A 308 16.88 0.06 -0.85
C ARG A 308 17.52 -1.30 -0.73
N ASP A 309 18.33 -1.64 -1.73
CA ASP A 309 19.05 -2.91 -1.79
C ASP A 309 20.48 -2.75 -1.25
N ILE A 310 20.86 -3.60 -0.29
CA ILE A 310 22.20 -3.68 0.32
C ILE A 310 22.85 -5.02 -0.04
N PRO A 311 23.88 -5.03 -0.90
CA PRO A 311 24.47 -6.28 -1.38
C PRO A 311 25.28 -7.02 -0.31
N ILE A 312 24.93 -8.28 -0.08
CA ILE A 312 25.75 -9.22 0.68
C ILE A 312 26.76 -9.88 -0.27
N LYS A 313 26.27 -10.42 -1.40
CA LYS A 313 27.07 -10.98 -2.49
C LYS A 313 27.35 -9.90 -3.56
N LYS A 314 28.30 -9.01 -3.29
CA LYS A 314 28.57 -7.80 -4.10
C LYS A 314 28.75 -8.06 -5.60
N LEU A 315 29.50 -9.10 -5.99
CA LEU A 315 29.75 -9.43 -7.40
C LEU A 315 28.49 -9.92 -8.12
N PHE A 316 27.72 -10.80 -7.46
CA PHE A 316 26.44 -11.29 -7.99
C PHE A 316 25.41 -10.17 -8.11
N TYR A 317 25.29 -9.31 -7.09
CA TYR A 317 24.39 -8.17 -7.18
C TYR A 317 24.77 -7.19 -8.31
N ARG A 318 26.07 -7.04 -8.58
CA ARG A 318 26.54 -6.25 -9.73
C ARG A 318 26.07 -6.82 -11.07
N SER A 319 26.07 -8.15 -11.24
CA SER A 319 25.57 -8.77 -12.47
C SER A 319 24.05 -8.62 -12.61
N LEU A 320 23.29 -8.70 -11.51
CA LEU A 320 21.84 -8.45 -11.52
C LEU A 320 21.50 -7.04 -12.01
N ARG A 321 22.24 -6.02 -11.54
CA ARG A 321 22.05 -4.64 -12.01
C ARG A 321 22.37 -4.47 -13.49
N MET A 322 23.47 -5.06 -13.96
CA MET A 322 23.82 -5.04 -15.39
C MET A 322 22.71 -5.66 -16.24
N LEU A 323 22.14 -6.78 -15.79
CA LEU A 323 21.01 -7.43 -16.49
C LEU A 323 19.75 -6.53 -16.50
N GLN A 324 19.48 -5.84 -15.40
CA GLN A 324 18.36 -4.90 -15.30
C GLN A 324 18.54 -3.73 -16.28
N ASP A 325 19.74 -3.17 -16.39
CA ASP A 325 20.07 -2.07 -17.31
C ASP A 325 19.89 -2.51 -18.78
N VAL A 326 20.38 -3.71 -19.13
CA VAL A 326 20.17 -4.29 -20.46
C VAL A 326 18.68 -4.49 -20.75
N ARG A 327 17.92 -5.05 -19.80
CA ARG A 327 16.46 -5.23 -19.95
C ARG A 327 15.75 -3.89 -20.12
N ARG A 328 16.18 -2.83 -19.43
CA ARG A 328 15.61 -1.49 -19.56
C ARG A 328 15.92 -0.86 -20.92
N ALA A 329 17.12 -1.07 -21.45
CA ALA A 329 17.51 -0.62 -22.78
C ALA A 329 16.75 -1.33 -23.91
N LEU A 330 16.44 -2.62 -23.71
CA LEU A 330 15.71 -3.44 -24.68
C LEU A 330 14.18 -3.33 -24.59
N ARG A 331 13.65 -2.74 -23.51
CA ARG A 331 12.19 -2.60 -23.34
C ARG A 331 11.62 -1.64 -24.39
N PRO A 332 10.64 -2.06 -25.21
CA PRO A 332 9.92 -1.13 -26.07
C PRO A 332 9.26 -0.07 -25.20
N LYS A 333 9.43 1.21 -25.57
CA LYS A 333 8.85 2.34 -24.85
C LYS A 333 7.33 2.19 -24.83
N THR A 334 6.81 1.69 -23.72
CA THR A 334 5.37 1.57 -23.51
C THR A 334 4.95 2.84 -22.77
N HIS A 335 4.25 3.74 -23.45
CA HIS A 335 3.91 5.06 -22.92
C HIS A 335 2.89 4.97 -21.78
N GLY A 336 3.39 4.95 -20.54
CA GLY A 336 2.57 4.95 -19.32
C GLY A 336 2.02 6.33 -18.95
N ASN A 337 1.15 6.37 -17.93
CA ASN A 337 0.49 7.61 -17.49
C ASN A 337 1.46 8.69 -16.96
N ALA A 338 2.68 8.32 -16.55
CA ALA A 338 3.72 9.28 -16.12
C ALA A 338 4.19 10.19 -17.26
N GLU A 339 4.52 9.64 -18.43
CA GLU A 339 4.86 10.45 -19.62
C GLU A 339 3.66 11.25 -20.13
N LYS A 340 2.43 10.71 -20.04
CA LYS A 340 1.21 11.47 -20.36
C LYS A 340 0.99 12.64 -19.39
N ALA A 341 1.39 12.50 -18.13
CA ALA A 341 1.34 13.57 -17.14
C ALA A 341 2.41 14.63 -17.43
N GLU A 342 3.64 14.22 -17.75
CA GLU A 342 4.71 15.12 -18.19
C GLU A 342 4.34 15.87 -19.48
N GLN A 343 3.73 15.19 -20.46
CA GLN A 343 3.23 15.81 -21.69
C GLN A 343 2.09 16.80 -21.41
N ARG A 344 1.18 16.48 -20.49
CA ARG A 344 0.11 17.41 -20.07
C ARG A 344 0.67 18.61 -19.34
N GLU A 345 1.68 18.42 -18.49
CA GLU A 345 2.35 19.51 -17.78
C GLU A 345 3.13 20.41 -18.75
N ALA A 346 3.88 19.81 -19.69
CA ALA A 346 4.56 20.51 -20.76
C ALA A 346 3.59 21.28 -21.66
N ALA A 347 2.46 20.65 -22.04
CA ALA A 347 1.40 21.31 -22.81
C ALA A 347 0.76 22.48 -22.03
N ARG A 348 0.56 22.33 -20.73
CA ARG A 348 0.01 23.39 -19.87
C ARG A 348 0.99 24.55 -19.70
N LYS A 349 2.29 24.28 -19.56
CA LYS A 349 3.36 25.30 -19.54
C LYS A 349 3.44 26.04 -20.87
N ALA A 350 3.41 25.33 -22.00
CA ALA A 350 3.41 25.92 -23.34
C ALA A 350 2.17 26.80 -23.60
N GLN A 351 0.98 26.36 -23.15
CA GLN A 351 -0.25 27.16 -23.23
C GLN A 351 -0.15 28.44 -22.38
N ALA A 352 0.38 28.35 -21.16
CA ALA A 352 0.56 29.53 -20.30
C ALA A 352 1.56 30.54 -20.89
N GLU A 353 2.65 30.08 -21.49
CA GLU A 353 3.63 30.94 -22.17
C GLU A 353 3.02 31.62 -23.41
N THR A 354 2.25 30.88 -24.20
CA THR A 354 1.54 31.43 -25.37
C THR A 354 0.52 32.50 -24.94
N GLN A 355 -0.22 32.26 -23.86
CA GLN A 355 -1.18 33.22 -23.31
C GLN A 355 -0.48 34.48 -22.76
N ALA A 356 0.68 34.32 -22.11
CA ALA A 356 1.48 35.44 -21.62
C ALA A 356 2.04 36.30 -22.78
N GLN A 357 2.46 35.68 -23.89
CA GLN A 357 2.92 36.39 -25.09
C GLN A 357 1.78 37.13 -25.79
N GLN A 358 0.60 36.51 -25.93
CA GLN A 358 -0.58 37.17 -26.49
C GLN A 358 -1.06 38.36 -25.64
N THR A 359 -0.99 38.23 -24.31
CA THR A 359 -1.36 39.33 -23.39
C THR A 359 -0.38 40.49 -23.49
N LYS A 360 0.93 40.22 -23.65
CA LYS A 360 1.94 41.26 -23.90
C LYS A 360 1.77 41.94 -25.27
N ALA A 361 1.43 41.18 -26.32
CA ALA A 361 1.15 41.72 -27.65
C ALA A 361 -0.10 42.62 -27.65
N ALA A 362 -1.16 42.22 -26.95
CA ALA A 362 -2.38 43.02 -26.80
C ALA A 362 -2.15 44.30 -25.98
N ALA A 363 -1.24 44.29 -25.01
CA ALA A 363 -0.86 45.49 -24.25
C ALA A 363 -0.05 46.50 -25.07
N GLN A 364 0.64 46.05 -26.13
CA GLN A 364 1.41 46.91 -27.04
C GLN A 364 0.58 47.47 -28.20
N GLN A 365 -0.65 46.98 -28.42
CA GLN A 365 -1.56 47.40 -29.50
C GLN A 365 -2.73 48.27 -29.02
N LYS A 366 -2.53 49.18 -28.06
CA LYS A 366 -3.53 50.24 -27.78
C LYS A 366 -3.21 51.49 -28.63
N PRO A 367 -4.08 51.92 -29.56
CA PRO A 367 -3.92 53.20 -30.22
C PRO A 367 -4.37 54.34 -29.30
N VAL A 368 -3.56 55.39 -29.25
CA VAL A 368 -3.95 56.70 -28.73
C VAL A 368 -4.92 57.33 -29.73
N GLN A 369 -6.21 57.45 -29.37
CA GLN A 369 -7.11 58.40 -30.01
C GLN A 369 -7.70 59.37 -28.99
N ARG A 370 -7.41 60.64 -29.27
CA ARG A 370 -7.71 61.83 -28.46
C ARG A 370 -8.99 62.46 -29.01
N ARG A 371 -9.96 62.68 -28.11
CA ARG A 371 -11.06 63.67 -28.10
C ARG A 371 -11.66 64.13 -29.45
N GLN A 372 -12.97 63.94 -29.60
CA GLN A 372 -13.92 64.97 -30.03
C GLN A 372 -15.32 64.69 -29.42
N ALA A 373 -16.08 65.76 -29.18
CA ALA A 373 -17.22 65.83 -28.25
C ALA A 373 -18.60 65.67 -28.94
N GLN A 374 -19.54 64.99 -28.23
CA GLN A 374 -21.01 65.20 -28.03
C GLN A 374 -21.95 65.68 -29.18
N PRO A 375 -23.32 65.56 -29.07
CA PRO A 375 -24.17 64.66 -28.27
C PRO A 375 -25.49 64.15 -28.97
N ALA A 376 -26.23 63.31 -28.22
CA ALA A 376 -27.71 63.19 -28.10
C ALA A 376 -28.64 62.50 -29.15
N ASN A 377 -29.71 61.91 -28.59
CA ASN A 377 -30.92 61.27 -29.16
C ASN A 377 -30.73 59.88 -29.80
N GLY A 378 -31.58 58.88 -29.62
CA GLY A 378 -32.93 58.77 -29.04
C GLY A 378 -33.65 57.63 -29.80
N GLN A 379 -34.56 56.90 -29.13
CA GLN A 379 -35.54 55.96 -29.73
C GLN A 379 -34.95 54.68 -30.41
N GLN A 380 -35.61 53.53 -30.53
CA GLN A 380 -36.87 52.97 -30.06
C GLN A 380 -36.81 51.46 -30.31
N THR A 381 -37.45 50.69 -29.43
CA THR A 381 -38.23 49.46 -29.68
C THR A 381 -37.99 48.64 -30.96
N GLN A 382 -37.85 47.32 -30.79
CA GLN A 382 -38.90 46.39 -31.24
C GLN A 382 -38.80 45.03 -30.54
N LYS A 383 -39.88 44.71 -29.81
CA LYS A 383 -40.27 43.36 -29.40
C LYS A 383 -40.59 42.52 -30.64
N ARG A 384 -40.30 41.22 -30.61
CA ARG A 384 -41.28 40.20 -31.02
C ARG A 384 -41.00 38.84 -30.38
N SER A 385 -42.03 38.43 -29.66
CA SER A 385 -42.28 37.19 -28.97
C SER A 385 -42.54 36.03 -29.95
N ALA A 386 -42.22 34.79 -29.56
CA ALA A 386 -43.16 33.67 -29.48
C ALA A 386 -42.45 32.31 -29.21
N LYS A 387 -42.83 31.69 -28.09
CA LYS A 387 -42.88 30.22 -27.85
C LYS A 387 -44.29 29.74 -28.31
N PRO A 388 -44.64 28.45 -28.52
CA PRO A 388 -44.55 27.33 -27.55
C PRO A 388 -44.08 25.98 -28.19
N GLN A 389 -43.39 25.04 -27.51
CA GLN A 389 -43.86 23.99 -26.55
C GLN A 389 -44.70 22.84 -27.17
N GLN A 390 -44.19 21.59 -27.10
CA GLN A 390 -44.87 20.29 -26.80
C GLN A 390 -43.94 19.09 -27.15
N THR A 391 -43.42 18.32 -26.17
CA THR A 391 -43.89 17.07 -25.50
C THR A 391 -43.64 15.72 -26.21
N ALA A 392 -42.92 14.85 -25.46
CA ALA A 392 -43.03 13.38 -25.31
C ALA A 392 -42.71 12.48 -26.53
N GLN A 393 -42.18 11.25 -26.42
CA GLN A 393 -42.40 10.21 -25.40
C GLN A 393 -41.36 9.08 -25.49
N ALA A 394 -41.26 8.29 -24.41
CA ALA A 394 -40.36 7.17 -24.18
C ALA A 394 -40.67 5.89 -25.00
N LYS A 395 -39.66 5.03 -25.14
CA LYS A 395 -39.83 3.56 -25.18
C LYS A 395 -38.73 2.87 -24.37
N ALA A 396 -39.18 1.96 -23.52
CA ALA A 396 -38.41 0.99 -22.78
C ALA A 396 -38.12 -0.24 -23.65
N ASP A 397 -36.99 -0.91 -23.40
CA ASP A 397 -36.91 -2.36 -23.54
C ASP A 397 -35.89 -2.91 -22.54
N ALA A 398 -36.36 -3.88 -21.76
CA ALA A 398 -35.62 -4.61 -20.74
C ALA A 398 -34.82 -5.75 -21.38
N LYS A 399 -33.57 -5.95 -20.92
CA LYS A 399 -32.85 -7.21 -21.15
C LYS A 399 -32.08 -7.61 -19.90
N GLN A 400 -32.42 -8.79 -19.39
CA GLN A 400 -31.83 -9.48 -18.23
C GLN A 400 -30.37 -9.92 -18.47
N PRO A 401 -29.63 -10.30 -17.39
CA PRO A 401 -28.17 -10.24 -17.33
C PRO A 401 -27.47 -11.37 -18.09
N GLN A 402 -26.37 -11.01 -18.76
CA GLN A 402 -25.42 -11.97 -19.33
C GLN A 402 -24.42 -12.42 -18.25
N ALA A 403 -24.21 -13.74 -18.18
CA ALA A 403 -23.15 -14.40 -17.44
C ALA A 403 -21.76 -13.86 -17.83
N PRO A 404 -20.73 -13.97 -16.95
CA PRO A 404 -19.41 -13.41 -17.21
C PRO A 404 -18.82 -13.93 -18.53
N THR A 405 -18.44 -12.98 -19.40
CA THR A 405 -17.92 -13.22 -20.74
C THR A 405 -16.57 -13.94 -20.73
N GLU A 406 -16.32 -14.72 -21.79
CA GLU A 406 -15.07 -15.49 -22.01
C GLU A 406 -13.78 -14.66 -21.87
N ASP A 407 -13.86 -13.33 -21.97
CA ASP A 407 -12.76 -12.39 -21.75
C ASP A 407 -12.12 -12.48 -20.34
N VAL A 408 -12.90 -12.81 -19.30
CA VAL A 408 -12.37 -12.98 -17.93
C VAL A 408 -11.50 -14.24 -17.83
N LYS A 409 -11.88 -15.31 -18.54
CA LYS A 409 -11.08 -16.55 -18.62
C LYS A 409 -9.84 -16.38 -19.48
N ALA A 410 -9.90 -15.57 -20.54
CA ALA A 410 -8.76 -15.28 -21.41
C ALA A 410 -7.68 -14.46 -20.68
N VAL A 411 -8.07 -13.43 -19.90
CA VAL A 411 -7.13 -12.67 -19.05
C VAL A 411 -6.53 -13.54 -17.94
N GLN A 412 -7.31 -14.46 -17.36
CA GLN A 412 -6.79 -15.45 -16.40
C GLN A 412 -5.80 -16.45 -17.06
N ALA A 413 -6.04 -16.85 -18.30
CA ALA A 413 -5.15 -17.74 -19.04
C ALA A 413 -3.85 -17.05 -19.46
N ASP A 414 -3.88 -15.76 -19.82
CA ASP A 414 -2.68 -14.96 -20.11
C ASP A 414 -1.90 -14.61 -18.84
N ALA A 415 -2.57 -14.31 -17.72
CA ALA A 415 -1.93 -14.15 -16.42
C ALA A 415 -1.28 -15.46 -15.95
N LYS A 416 -1.94 -16.62 -16.14
CA LYS A 416 -1.35 -17.94 -15.90
C LYS A 416 -0.24 -18.29 -16.88
N ARG A 417 -0.32 -17.91 -18.16
CA ARG A 417 0.74 -18.17 -19.15
C ARG A 417 1.96 -17.29 -18.94
N GLN A 418 1.79 -16.04 -18.52
CA GLN A 418 2.89 -15.15 -18.19
C GLN A 418 3.52 -15.48 -16.82
N ALA A 419 2.71 -15.96 -15.85
CA ALA A 419 3.22 -16.61 -14.64
C ALA A 419 3.92 -17.94 -14.93
N ALA A 420 3.45 -18.74 -15.90
CA ALA A 420 4.09 -19.98 -16.34
C ALA A 420 5.36 -19.74 -17.18
N SER A 421 5.48 -18.60 -17.87
CA SER A 421 6.76 -18.15 -18.45
C SER A 421 7.75 -17.63 -17.41
N ALA A 422 7.33 -17.60 -16.14
CA ALA A 422 8.13 -17.32 -14.95
C ALA A 422 8.20 -18.51 -13.97
N GLN A 423 7.89 -19.73 -14.41
CA GLN A 423 8.11 -20.98 -13.65
C GLN A 423 8.79 -22.07 -14.51
N PRO A 424 9.64 -22.92 -13.89
CA PRO A 424 10.51 -23.86 -14.59
C PRO A 424 9.76 -25.03 -15.23
N GLN A 425 10.31 -25.55 -16.35
CA GLN A 425 9.85 -26.79 -16.97
C GLN A 425 10.02 -28.00 -16.03
N PRO A 426 9.16 -29.04 -16.13
CA PRO A 426 9.24 -30.21 -15.25
C PRO A 426 10.49 -31.02 -15.59
N THR A 427 11.39 -31.20 -14.62
CA THR A 427 12.50 -32.13 -14.74
C THR A 427 12.01 -33.57 -14.56
N THR A 428 12.41 -34.40 -15.51
CA THR A 428 12.20 -35.84 -15.57
C THR A 428 12.77 -36.53 -14.33
N ARG A 429 11.91 -37.23 -13.61
CA ARG A 429 12.24 -38.07 -12.45
C ARG A 429 13.01 -39.31 -12.91
N GLN A 430 14.30 -39.40 -12.62
CA GLN A 430 15.04 -40.68 -12.60
C GLN A 430 14.96 -41.30 -11.20
N ALA A 431 14.63 -42.60 -11.17
CA ALA A 431 14.55 -43.47 -10.00
C ALA A 431 15.95 -43.81 -9.45
N GLN A 432 16.17 -43.93 -8.13
CA GLN A 432 16.15 -45.16 -7.30
C GLN A 432 16.95 -44.86 -5.99
N PRO A 433 17.04 -45.75 -4.97
CA PRO A 433 16.13 -46.80 -4.50
C PRO A 433 15.76 -46.66 -3.00
N ARG A 434 14.82 -47.50 -2.58
CA ARG A 434 14.29 -47.68 -1.21
C ARG A 434 15.37 -48.11 -0.20
N THR A 435 15.34 -47.52 0.98
CA THR A 435 15.84 -48.12 2.23
C THR A 435 14.67 -48.30 3.21
N GLN A 436 14.63 -49.49 3.79
CA GLN A 436 13.59 -50.02 4.68
C GLN A 436 13.65 -49.34 6.05
N ALA A 437 12.48 -49.07 6.63
CA ALA A 437 12.32 -48.78 8.05
C ALA A 437 11.71 -50.03 8.72
N GLU A 438 12.41 -50.56 9.71
CA GLU A 438 11.90 -51.58 10.63
C GLU A 438 11.24 -50.90 11.85
N ASP A 439 10.10 -51.47 12.24
CA ASP A 439 9.33 -51.17 13.44
C ASP A 439 10.10 -51.49 14.72
N ALA A 440 9.94 -50.64 15.74
CA ALA A 440 10.13 -51.04 17.13
C ALA A 440 9.16 -50.28 18.04
N THR A 441 8.07 -50.98 18.39
CA THR A 441 7.14 -50.67 19.48
C THR A 441 7.84 -50.88 20.82
N THR A 442 7.67 -49.99 21.80
CA THR A 442 7.94 -50.32 23.21
C THR A 442 6.89 -49.69 24.12
N THR A 443 6.27 -50.58 24.88
CA THR A 443 5.15 -50.47 25.79
C THR A 443 5.60 -49.93 27.16
N GLN A 444 4.82 -49.04 27.77
CA GLN A 444 4.87 -48.72 29.20
C GLN A 444 4.05 -49.74 30.02
N PRO A 445 4.33 -49.91 31.32
CA PRO A 445 3.33 -50.35 32.27
C PRO A 445 3.07 -49.34 33.41
N ASP A 446 1.80 -49.28 33.80
CA ASP A 446 1.23 -48.59 34.97
C ASP A 446 1.58 -49.26 36.31
N ALA A 447 1.62 -48.47 37.39
CA ALA A 447 1.15 -48.87 38.72
C ALA A 447 0.86 -47.67 39.68
N LYS A 448 -0.42 -47.55 40.07
CA LYS A 448 -1.05 -47.21 41.38
C LYS A 448 -0.14 -47.22 42.64
N GLU A 449 -0.39 -46.58 43.79
CA GLU A 449 -1.46 -45.82 44.47
C GLU A 449 -0.97 -45.58 45.93
N ALA A 450 -1.33 -44.47 46.62
CA ALA A 450 -1.62 -44.35 48.09
C ALA A 450 -1.43 -42.93 48.71
N SER A 451 -2.57 -42.29 49.04
CA SER A 451 -2.96 -41.66 50.32
C SER A 451 -1.93 -41.56 51.47
N GLN A 452 -1.79 -40.40 52.15
CA GLN A 452 -2.54 -40.01 53.38
C GLN A 452 -2.00 -38.69 54.00
N ALA A 453 -2.85 -38.04 54.79
CA ALA A 453 -2.70 -36.72 55.43
C ALA A 453 -1.89 -36.73 56.73
N ASP A 454 -1.32 -35.58 57.12
CA ASP A 454 -1.45 -35.08 58.51
C ASP A 454 -1.07 -33.59 58.67
N LYS A 455 -1.86 -32.89 59.50
CA LYS A 455 -1.57 -31.60 60.17
C LYS A 455 -1.55 -31.93 61.67
N PRO A 456 -0.76 -31.23 62.53
CA PRO A 456 -1.40 -30.18 63.36
C PRO A 456 -0.45 -29.01 63.79
N ASP A 457 -1.03 -27.82 63.98
CA ASP A 457 -1.11 -26.98 65.22
C ASP A 457 0.10 -26.05 65.53
N VAL A 458 -0.06 -24.71 65.51
CA VAL A 458 -0.57 -23.75 66.53
C VAL A 458 0.51 -23.21 67.48
N ALA A 459 0.78 -21.89 67.39
CA ALA A 459 1.01 -20.88 68.46
C ALA A 459 1.68 -19.63 67.84
N ARG A 460 1.01 -18.47 67.74
CA ARG A 460 0.85 -17.37 68.73
C ARG A 460 2.12 -16.52 69.00
N ASN A 461 2.09 -15.27 68.52
CA ASN A 461 2.20 -13.98 69.24
C ASN A 461 2.46 -12.86 68.21
N GLU A 462 1.63 -11.81 68.10
CA GLU A 462 1.70 -10.56 68.89
C GLU A 462 3.12 -9.95 68.82
N ASP A 463 3.36 -8.71 68.41
CA ASP A 463 2.61 -7.48 68.65
C ASP A 463 3.24 -6.29 67.87
N SER A 464 2.41 -5.26 67.57
CA SER A 464 2.68 -3.80 67.63
C SER A 464 3.91 -3.17 66.95
N ALA A 465 3.94 -1.95 66.39
CA ALA A 465 3.13 -0.72 66.41
C ALA A 465 3.78 0.22 65.35
N LYS A 466 3.21 1.30 64.81
CA LYS A 466 2.05 2.13 65.12
C LYS A 466 1.71 2.94 63.86
#